data_AF-A0A4P9ZXP3-F1
#
_entry.id   AF-A0A4P9ZXP3-F1
#
_cell.length_a   1.000
_cell.length_b   1.000
_cell.length_c   1.000
_cell.angle_alpha   90.00
_cell.angle_beta   90.00
_cell.angle_gamma   90.00
#
_symmetry.space_group_name_H-M   'P 1'
#
loop_
_entity.id
_entity.type
_entity.pdbx_description
1 polymer ?
#
loop_
_entity_poly.entity_id
_entity_poly.type
_entity_poly.pdbx_seq_one_letter_code
_entity_poly.pdbx_strand_id
1 'polypeptide(L)' 'RNWHCFTCQKSYNRKADLIRHIKLHAGNRPFSCNYCHKRYTAQYSVSRHQR' A
#
# COMPACT_ATOMS: atom_id res chain seq x y z
N ARG A 1 5.77 20.17 1.26
CA ARG A 1 5.03 19.64 2.44
C ARG A 1 5.07 18.12 2.39
N ASN A 2 5.80 17.47 3.28
CA ASN A 2 5.82 16.01 3.37
C ASN A 2 4.66 15.50 4.23
N TRP A 3 4.26 14.26 3.96
CA TRP A 3 3.24 13.54 4.69
C TRP A 3 3.91 12.47 5.54
N HIS A 4 3.63 12.46 6.84
CA HIS A 4 4.32 11.59 7.79
C HIS A 4 3.37 10.54 8.36
N CYS A 5 3.87 9.32 8.53
CA CYS A 5 3.15 8.28 9.25
C CYS A 5 3.37 8.47 10.75
N PHE A 6 2.29 8.65 11.51
CA PHE A 6 2.39 8.79 12.97
C PHE A 6 2.84 7.50 13.68
N THR A 7 2.59 6.33 13.08
CA THR A 7 2.92 5.03 13.68
C THR A 7 4.41 4.69 13.55
N CYS A 8 5.05 4.98 12.42
CA CYS A 8 6.44 4.60 12.17
C CYS A 8 7.36 5.75 11.72
N GLN A 9 6.86 6.99 11.75
CA GLN A 9 7.60 8.22 11.41
C GLN A 9 8.17 8.30 9.99
N LYS A 10 7.82 7.35 9.10
CA LYS A 10 8.19 7.42 7.68
C LYS A 10 7.53 8.61 6.99
N SER A 11 8.28 9.28 6.13
CA SER A 11 7.83 10.41 5.35
C SER A 11 7.59 10.05 3.89
N TYR A 12 6.62 10.72 3.28
CA TYR A 12 6.16 10.49 1.92
C TYR A 12 5.97 11.83 1.20
N ASN A 13 6.35 11.87 -0.06
CA ASN A 13 6.28 13.08 -0.88
C ASN A 13 4.84 13.35 -1.40
N ARG A 14 3.94 12.36 -1.31
CA ARG A 14 2.54 12.46 -1.75
C ARG A 14 1.59 11.90 -0.69
N LYS A 15 0.43 12.55 -0.51
CA LYS A 15 -0.61 12.11 0.43
C LYS A 15 -1.11 10.70 0.11
N ALA A 16 -1.28 10.38 -1.19
CA ALA A 16 -1.73 9.07 -1.64
C ALA A 16 -0.78 7.93 -1.23
N ASP A 17 0.53 8.19 -1.20
CA ASP A 17 1.52 7.20 -0.78
C ASP A 17 1.46 6.97 0.73
N LEU A 18 1.27 8.03 1.53
CA LEU A 18 0.99 7.90 2.96
C LEU A 18 -0.30 7.09 3.21
N ILE A 19 -1.38 7.38 2.48
CA ILE A 19 -2.66 6.64 2.61
C ILE A 19 -2.48 5.16 2.26
N ARG A 20 -1.74 4.84 1.20
CA ARG A 20 -1.42 3.44 0.84
C ARG A 20 -0.58 2.77 1.93
N HIS A 21 0.34 3.52 2.54
CA HIS A 21 1.18 3.01 3.60
C HIS A 21 0.39 2.72 4.90
N ILE A 22 -0.49 3.61 5.35
CA ILE A 22 -1.29 3.37 6.57
C ILE A 22 -2.23 2.17 6.43
N LYS A 23 -2.69 1.85 5.21
CA LYS A 23 -3.45 0.61 4.95
C LYS A 23 -2.64 -0.65 5.26
N LEU A 24 -1.31 -0.60 5.16
CA LEU A 24 -0.44 -1.72 5.57
C LEU A 24 -0.45 -1.92 7.07
N HIS A 25 -0.47 -0.85 7.86
CA HIS A 25 -0.58 -0.93 9.32
C HIS A 25 -1.91 -1.53 9.76
N ALA A 26 -3.00 -1.18 9.07
CA ALA A 26 -4.32 -1.76 9.32
C ALA A 26 -4.50 -3.19 8.77
N GLY A 27 -3.49 -3.77 8.13
CA GLY A 27 -3.61 -5.06 7.44
C GLY A 27 -4.58 -5.05 6.24
N ASN A 28 -5.08 -3.87 5.84
CA ASN A 28 -6.08 -3.73 4.81
C ASN A 28 -5.45 -3.83 3.42
N ARG A 29 -5.43 -5.06 2.89
CA ARG A 29 -4.97 -5.39 1.55
C ARG A 29 -6.15 -6.00 0.78
N PRO A 30 -7.03 -5.17 0.19
CA PRO A 30 -8.26 -5.65 -0.44
C PRO A 30 -7.99 -6.33 -1.78
N PHE A 31 -6.81 -6.12 -2.38
CA PHE A 31 -6.45 -6.71 -3.66
C PHE A 31 -5.58 -7.93 -3.42
N SER A 32 -5.90 -9.06 -4.05
CA SER A 32 -5.11 -10.29 -4.01
C SER A 32 -4.78 -10.77 -5.41
N CYS A 33 -3.63 -11.39 -5.58
CA CYS A 33 -3.33 -12.16 -6.78
C CYS A 33 -4.13 -13.47 -6.75
N ASN A 34 -4.82 -13.82 -7.83
CA ASN A 34 -5.62 -15.04 -7.90
C ASN A 34 -4.78 -16.32 -7.99
N TYR A 35 -3.51 -16.23 -8.40
CA TYR A 35 -2.64 -17.39 -8.56
C TYR A 35 -1.84 -17.74 -7.31
N CYS A 36 -1.30 -16.72 -6.61
CA CYS A 36 -0.43 -16.92 -5.45
C CYS A 36 -1.05 -16.41 -4.13
N HIS A 37 -2.28 -15.88 -4.18
CA HIS A 37 -3.02 -15.31 -3.04
C HIS A 37 -2.31 -14.17 -2.28
N LYS A 38 -1.21 -13.63 -2.83
CA LYS A 38 -0.48 -12.52 -2.24
C LYS A 38 -1.34 -11.26 -2.26
N ARG A 39 -1.42 -10.56 -1.12
CA ARG A 39 -2.28 -9.40 -0.93
C ARG A 39 -1.52 -8.09 -1.09
N TYR A 40 -2.17 -7.10 -1.68
CA TYR A 40 -1.63 -5.79 -2.03
C TYR A 40 -2.60 -4.68 -1.59
N THR A 41 -2.05 -3.49 -1.33
CA THR A 41 -2.85 -2.31 -0.95
C THR A 41 -3.38 -1.52 -2.14
N ALA A 42 -2.95 -1.85 -3.36
CA ALA A 42 -3.39 -1.19 -4.59
C ALA A 42 -3.43 -2.15 -5.79
N GLN A 43 -4.43 -1.98 -6.65
CA GLN A 43 -4.65 -2.83 -7.84
C GLN A 43 -3.49 -2.80 -8.83
N TYR A 44 -2.92 -1.63 -9.13
CA TYR A 44 -1.77 -1.53 -10.04
C TYR A 44 -0.55 -2.35 -9.56
N SER A 45 -0.45 -2.61 -8.25
CA SER A 45 0.60 -3.46 -7.69
C SER A 45 0.36 -4.95 -7.96
N VAL A 46 -0.90 -5.38 -7.99
CA VAL A 46 -1.30 -6.71 -8.47
C VAL A 46 -1.03 -6.84 -9.96
N SER A 47 -1.50 -5.87 -10.76
CA SER A 47 -1.30 -5.89 -12.21
C SER A 47 0.18 -5.91 -12.61
N ARG A 48 1.04 -5.17 -11.89
CA ARG A 48 2.50 -5.21 -12.11
C ARG A 48 3.13 -6.54 -11.67
N HIS A 49 2.58 -7.19 -10.65
CA HIS A 49 3.05 -8.50 -10.20
C HIS A 49 2.67 -9.63 -11.16
N GLN A 50 1.53 -9.51 -11.83
CA GLN A 50 0.99 -10.51 -12.77
C GLN A 50 1.51 -10.35 -14.20
N ARG A 51 2.13 -9.20 -14.52
CA ARG A 51 2.95 -9.06 -15.73
C ARG A 51 4.29 -9.73 -15.51
#